data_AF-A0A0D0BSG9-F1
#
_entry.id   AF-A0A0D0BSG9-F1
#
_cell.length_a   1.000
_cell.length_b   1.000
_cell.length_c   1.000
_cell.angle_alpha   90.00
_cell.angle_beta   90.00
_cell.angle_gamma   90.00
#
_symmetry.space_group_name_H-M   'P 1'
#
loop_
_entity.id
_entity.type
_entity.pdbx_description
1 polymer ?
#
loop_
_entity_poly.entity_id
_entity_poly.type
_entity_poly.pdbx_seq_one_letter_code
_entity_poly.pdbx_strand_id
1 'polypeptide(L)'
;SLLSLPSSSSSSSPIPASQPDAILEPMLRLMSGLPIPPWTVSVSSNDHYDERAHQLKTISQISSLLTLAESWDAPGPLSILRLSITSPPFLAHPLRLYALATHFNWIPEAKLASKHSLSLNLFAYDESESDSSTTDEDDPATSNPNFNPNPNPNHNPHPNDPSPRSNDTSALQCISSKSLLSLLRLHRSRRDLLKTHLDDPHIFSQGNSESSRCTACTSQIDNSAWRELKARIFHEMDKCPKGDFIGSWEMEEWKEAARCWESRC
;
A
#
# COMPACT_ATOMS: atom_id res chain seq x y z
N SER A 1 31.28 51.97 38.56
CA SER A 1 29.91 52.26 38.09
C SER A 1 29.32 50.99 37.49
N LEU A 2 28.41 50.35 38.22
CA LEU A 2 27.65 49.20 37.77
C LEU A 2 26.47 49.71 36.93
N LEU A 3 26.35 49.24 35.69
CA LEU A 3 25.23 49.54 34.81
C LEU A 3 24.00 48.78 35.31
N SER A 4 23.11 49.49 35.99
CA SER A 4 21.77 48.98 36.32
C SER A 4 20.94 48.90 35.05
N LEU A 5 20.59 47.68 34.64
CA LEU A 5 19.58 47.45 33.61
C LEU A 5 18.22 47.96 34.11
N PRO A 6 17.42 48.63 33.28
CA PRO A 6 16.09 49.06 33.67
C PRO A 6 15.20 47.83 33.85
N SER A 7 14.64 47.68 35.06
CA SER A 7 13.60 46.70 35.38
C SER A 7 12.31 47.07 34.67
N SER A 8 12.21 46.76 33.38
CA SER A 8 10.92 46.74 32.68
C SER A 8 10.11 45.59 33.26
N SER A 9 9.06 45.92 34.01
CA SER A 9 8.01 44.99 34.41
C SER A 9 7.31 44.47 33.15
N SER A 10 7.88 43.44 32.53
CA SER A 10 7.28 42.75 31.39
C SER A 10 6.04 42.03 31.89
N SER A 11 4.87 42.59 31.61
CA SER A 11 3.61 41.88 31.74
C SER A 11 3.68 40.65 30.82
N SER A 12 3.89 39.47 31.41
CA SER A 12 3.87 38.20 30.70
C SER A 12 2.45 37.90 30.22
N SER A 13 2.09 38.41 29.05
CA SER A 13 0.88 37.99 28.35
C SER A 13 1.14 36.61 27.72
N PRO A 14 0.30 35.59 27.96
CA PRO A 14 0.44 34.31 27.29
C PRO A 14 0.26 34.49 25.78
N ILE A 15 1.14 33.88 24.99
CA ILE A 15 1.00 33.83 23.53
C ILE A 15 -0.02 32.73 23.22
N PRO A 16 -1.19 33.06 22.63
CA PRO A 16 -2.15 32.04 22.26
C PRO A 16 -1.57 31.18 21.14
N ALA A 17 -1.54 29.86 21.35
CA ALA A 17 -1.14 28.90 20.34
C ALA A 17 -2.36 28.07 19.92
N SER A 18 -2.54 27.90 18.61
CA SER A 18 -3.67 27.16 18.02
C SER A 18 -3.46 25.64 18.01
N GLN A 19 -2.24 25.19 18.28
CA GLN A 19 -1.83 23.79 18.17
C GLN A 19 -1.87 23.11 19.55
N PRO A 20 -2.12 21.80 19.61
CA PRO A 20 -2.09 21.06 20.86
C PRO A 20 -0.66 20.90 21.40
N ASP A 21 -0.53 20.78 22.72
CA ASP A 21 0.76 20.62 23.42
C ASP A 21 1.59 19.44 22.87
N ALA A 22 0.92 18.35 22.45
CA ALA A 22 1.55 17.18 21.86
C ALA A 22 2.33 17.46 20.55
N ILE A 23 2.05 18.58 19.89
CA ILE A 23 2.76 19.06 18.68
C ILE A 23 3.68 20.23 19.04
N LEU A 24 3.23 21.15 19.88
CA LEU A 24 4.03 22.31 20.28
C LEU A 24 5.28 21.91 21.06
N GLU A 25 5.18 20.99 22.01
CA GLU A 25 6.30 20.59 22.85
C GLU A 25 7.45 19.97 22.03
N PRO A 26 7.23 18.97 21.16
CA PRO A 26 8.30 18.46 20.30
C PRO A 26 8.89 19.52 19.36
N MET A 27 8.06 20.42 18.84
CA MET A 27 8.51 21.50 17.96
C MET A 27 9.43 22.49 18.68
N LEU A 28 9.05 22.92 19.89
CA LEU A 28 9.87 23.82 20.71
C LEU A 28 11.18 23.16 21.15
N ARG A 29 11.15 21.85 21.46
CA ARG A 29 12.37 21.07 21.74
C ARG A 29 13.31 21.03 20.53
N LEU A 30 12.76 20.74 19.34
CA LEU A 30 13.50 20.76 18.07
C LEU A 30 14.20 22.10 17.85
N MET A 31 13.47 23.21 18.02
CA MET A 31 14.02 24.57 17.87
C MET A 31 15.07 24.92 18.92
N SER A 32 14.94 24.37 20.12
CA SER A 32 15.86 24.62 21.24
C SER A 32 17.05 23.66 21.27
N GLY A 33 17.17 22.74 20.30
CA GLY A 33 18.22 21.72 20.27
C GLY A 33 18.14 20.72 21.44
N LEU A 34 16.96 20.57 22.05
CA LEU A 34 16.73 19.64 23.15
C LEU A 34 16.44 18.23 22.62
N PRO A 35 16.74 17.18 23.41
CA PRO A 35 16.40 15.81 23.05
C PRO A 35 14.91 15.68 22.73
N ILE A 36 14.62 15.16 21.54
CA ILE A 36 13.25 14.89 21.11
C ILE A 36 12.84 13.57 21.77
N PRO A 37 11.68 13.49 22.45
CA PRO A 37 11.17 12.21 22.89
C PRO A 37 11.02 11.28 21.68
N PRO A 38 11.21 9.97 21.83
CA PRO A 38 10.97 9.05 20.73
C PRO A 38 9.53 9.27 20.22
N TRP A 39 9.38 9.28 18.89
CA TRP A 39 8.09 9.49 18.22
C TRP A 39 7.01 8.47 18.62
N THR A 40 7.42 7.44 19.34
CA THR A 40 6.61 6.44 20.00
C THR A 40 6.10 6.95 21.35
N VAL A 41 4.94 7.59 21.38
CA VAL A 41 4.33 8.07 22.63
C VAL A 41 4.13 6.92 23.63
N SER A 42 4.38 7.23 24.90
CA SER A 42 4.18 6.41 26.10
C SER A 42 2.82 5.71 26.09
N VAL A 43 2.83 4.40 25.95
CA VAL A 43 1.63 3.57 26.12
C VAL A 43 1.37 3.47 27.63
N SER A 44 0.17 3.86 28.09
CA SER A 44 -0.30 3.46 29.40
C SER A 44 -0.36 1.93 29.44
N SER A 45 0.22 1.33 30.47
CA SER A 45 0.52 -0.10 30.57
C SER A 45 -0.66 -1.08 30.50
N ASN A 46 -1.88 -0.63 30.19
CA ASN A 46 -3.10 -1.44 30.26
C ASN A 46 -3.81 -1.65 28.91
N ASP A 47 -3.34 -1.08 27.80
CA ASP A 47 -4.01 -1.23 26.51
C ASP A 47 -3.41 -2.37 25.67
N HIS A 48 -4.29 -3.14 25.04
CA HIS A 48 -3.94 -4.15 24.05
C HIS A 48 -3.06 -3.49 22.97
N TYR A 49 -1.84 -4.00 22.79
CA TYR A 49 -0.83 -3.37 21.95
C TYR A 49 -1.17 -3.55 20.46
N ASP A 50 -1.89 -2.60 19.89
CA ASP A 50 -2.05 -2.47 18.44
C ASP A 50 -0.89 -1.64 17.87
N GLU A 51 0.15 -2.35 17.43
CA GLU A 51 1.35 -1.79 16.83
C GLU A 51 1.02 -0.91 15.60
N ARG A 52 0.03 -1.31 14.79
CA ARG A 52 -0.35 -0.59 13.57
C ARG A 52 -1.04 0.73 13.89
N ALA A 53 -1.96 0.74 14.86
CA ALA A 53 -2.62 1.97 15.30
C ALA A 53 -1.61 2.99 15.86
N HIS A 54 -0.61 2.51 16.60
CA HIS A 54 0.45 3.34 17.15
C HIS A 54 1.34 3.96 16.05
N GLN A 55 1.69 3.19 15.04
CA GLN A 55 2.47 3.66 13.90
C GLN A 55 1.71 4.72 13.07
N LEU A 56 0.41 4.53 12.85
CA LEU A 56 -0.44 5.51 12.18
C LEU A 56 -0.52 6.84 12.95
N LYS A 57 -0.64 6.77 14.28
CA LYS A 57 -0.62 7.95 15.16
C LYS A 57 0.71 8.70 15.04
N THR A 58 1.81 7.95 15.02
CA THR A 58 3.17 8.51 14.85
C THR A 58 3.32 9.27 13.54
N ILE A 59 2.84 8.71 12.42
CA ILE A 59 2.86 9.38 11.11
C ILE A 59 1.99 10.64 11.12
N SER A 60 0.81 10.59 11.73
CA SER A 60 -0.06 11.77 11.84
C SER A 60 0.64 12.89 12.62
N GLN A 61 1.29 12.54 13.73
CA GLN A 61 2.01 13.51 14.57
C GLN A 61 3.16 14.18 13.80
N ILE A 62 3.96 13.42 13.06
CA ILE A 62 5.04 13.97 12.25
C ILE A 62 4.51 14.83 11.09
N SER A 63 3.42 14.43 10.46
CA SER A 63 2.75 15.27 9.45
C SER A 63 2.37 16.63 10.03
N SER A 64 1.75 16.66 11.21
CA SER A 64 1.38 17.90 11.89
C SER A 64 2.61 18.76 12.27
N LEU A 65 3.69 18.12 12.72
CA LEU A 65 4.95 18.83 13.02
C LEU A 65 5.59 19.43 11.77
N LEU A 66 5.54 18.73 10.64
CA LEU A 66 6.08 19.22 9.38
C LEU A 66 5.30 20.43 8.86
N THR A 67 3.97 20.38 8.88
CA THR A 67 3.12 21.53 8.53
C THR A 67 3.36 22.69 9.49
N LEU A 68 3.54 22.42 10.79
CA LEU A 68 3.87 23.46 11.76
C LEU A 68 5.24 24.09 11.47
N ALA A 69 6.26 23.28 11.22
CA ALA A 69 7.61 23.75 10.89
C ALA A 69 7.65 24.60 9.61
N GLU A 70 6.88 24.22 8.59
CA GLU A 70 6.68 25.05 7.39
C GLU A 70 5.98 26.37 7.74
N SER A 71 4.90 26.34 8.52
CA SER A 71 4.16 27.55 8.90
C SER A 71 4.97 28.52 9.75
N TRP A 72 5.96 28.02 10.50
CA TRP A 72 6.86 28.79 11.35
C TRP A 72 8.16 29.18 10.64
N ASP A 73 8.32 28.83 9.36
CA ASP A 73 9.55 29.02 8.58
C ASP A 73 10.79 28.50 9.34
N ALA A 74 10.71 27.27 9.86
CA ALA A 74 11.71 26.66 10.70
C ALA A 74 12.48 25.56 9.94
N PRO A 75 13.50 25.92 9.11
CA PRO A 75 14.19 24.98 8.23
C PRO A 75 14.99 23.91 8.99
N GLY A 76 15.50 24.24 10.19
CA GLY A 76 16.21 23.28 11.05
C GLY A 76 15.32 22.11 11.49
N PRO A 77 14.21 22.36 12.22
CA PRO A 77 13.22 21.33 12.54
C PRO A 77 12.72 20.57 11.32
N LEU A 78 12.42 21.27 10.21
CA LEU A 78 11.96 20.65 8.97
C LEU A 78 12.97 19.62 8.44
N SER A 79 14.27 19.97 8.44
CA SER A 79 15.34 19.07 7.99
C SER A 79 15.46 17.83 8.89
N ILE A 80 15.33 17.97 10.21
CA ILE A 80 15.40 16.85 11.15
C ILE A 80 14.22 15.90 10.95
N LEU A 81 13.02 16.46 10.81
CA LEU A 81 11.80 15.69 10.54
C LEU A 81 11.86 14.98 9.18
N ARG A 82 12.42 15.63 8.15
CA ARG A 82 12.66 14.99 6.85
C ARG A 82 13.57 13.77 6.96
N LEU A 83 14.61 13.83 7.79
CA LEU A 83 15.49 12.68 8.00
C LEU A 83 14.75 11.54 8.70
N SER A 84 13.88 11.84 9.68
CA SER A 84 13.18 10.81 10.46
C SER A 84 12.18 10.00 9.63
N ILE A 85 11.48 10.62 8.68
CA ILE A 85 10.49 9.95 7.82
C ILE A 85 11.09 8.93 6.84
N THR A 86 12.41 8.91 6.68
CA THR A 86 13.09 7.90 5.83
C THR A 86 13.49 6.65 6.59
N SER A 87 13.26 6.61 7.91
CA SER A 87 13.57 5.45 8.73
C SER A 87 12.63 4.26 8.43
N PRO A 88 13.07 3.01 8.68
CA PRO A 88 12.31 1.80 8.32
C PRO A 88 10.84 1.77 8.76
N PRO A 89 10.45 2.27 9.95
CA PRO A 89 9.04 2.30 10.36
C PRO A 89 8.15 3.10 9.39
N PHE A 90 8.64 4.18 8.78
CA PHE A 90 7.82 4.94 7.84
C PHE A 90 7.72 4.27 6.47
N LEU A 91 8.70 3.47 6.10
CA LEU A 91 8.69 2.68 4.86
C LEU A 91 7.66 1.54 4.87
N ALA A 92 7.19 1.13 6.05
CA ALA A 92 6.06 0.21 6.18
C ALA A 92 4.71 0.84 5.78
N HIS A 93 4.64 2.18 5.66
CA HIS A 93 3.46 2.91 5.23
C HIS A 93 3.78 3.80 4.02
N PRO A 94 4.16 3.19 2.88
CA PRO A 94 4.73 3.91 1.75
C PRO A 94 3.76 4.90 1.10
N LEU A 95 2.45 4.65 1.16
CA LEU A 95 1.44 5.58 0.62
C LEU A 95 1.40 6.90 1.38
N ARG A 96 1.45 6.86 2.71
CA ARG A 96 1.45 8.07 3.55
C ARG A 96 2.76 8.83 3.39
N LEU A 97 3.88 8.11 3.36
CA LEU A 97 5.19 8.71 3.10
C LEU A 97 5.25 9.38 1.72
N TYR A 98 4.69 8.74 0.69
CA TYR A 98 4.60 9.31 -0.66
C TYR A 98 3.72 10.56 -0.69
N ALA A 99 2.57 10.55 0.00
CA ALA A 99 1.70 11.71 0.14
C ALA A 99 2.45 12.91 0.74
N LEU A 100 3.19 12.63 1.82
CA LEU A 100 3.93 13.64 2.57
C LEU A 100 5.10 14.19 1.75
N ALA A 101 5.91 13.31 1.17
CA ALA A 101 7.05 13.70 0.34
C ALA A 101 6.62 14.51 -0.89
N THR A 102 5.49 14.15 -1.52
CA THR A 102 4.96 14.92 -2.66
C THR A 102 4.40 16.28 -2.25
N HIS A 103 3.81 16.40 -1.06
CA HIS A 103 3.35 17.69 -0.51
C HIS A 103 4.51 18.68 -0.36
N PHE A 104 5.63 18.25 0.22
CA PHE A 104 6.82 19.08 0.43
C PHE A 104 7.81 19.11 -0.75
N ASN A 105 7.44 18.53 -1.90
CA ASN A 105 8.31 18.42 -3.08
C ASN A 105 9.66 17.70 -2.83
N TRP A 106 9.67 16.72 -1.93
CA TRP A 106 10.83 15.89 -1.60
C TRP A 106 10.95 14.71 -2.55
N ILE A 107 11.48 14.99 -3.74
CA ILE A 107 11.56 14.05 -4.86
C ILE A 107 12.29 12.74 -4.51
N PRO A 108 13.45 12.73 -3.81
CA PRO A 108 14.14 11.49 -3.45
C PRO A 108 13.29 10.56 -2.57
N GLU A 109 12.62 11.12 -1.58
CA GLU A 109 11.77 10.42 -0.62
C GLU A 109 10.48 9.92 -1.27
N ALA A 110 9.88 10.74 -2.15
CA ALA A 110 8.73 10.32 -2.94
C ALA A 110 9.12 9.15 -3.86
N LYS A 111 10.30 9.18 -4.48
CA LYS A 111 10.80 8.07 -5.30
C LYS A 111 11.01 6.81 -4.45
N LEU A 112 11.62 6.94 -3.28
CA LEU A 112 11.82 5.83 -2.34
C LEU A 112 10.47 5.22 -1.93
N ALA A 113 9.54 6.03 -1.47
CA ALA A 113 8.19 5.60 -1.06
C ALA A 113 7.43 4.92 -2.21
N SER A 114 7.53 5.45 -3.44
CA SER A 114 6.89 4.86 -4.62
C SER A 114 7.45 3.47 -4.98
N LYS A 115 8.71 3.17 -4.65
CA LYS A 115 9.30 1.84 -4.82
C LYS A 115 8.70 0.85 -3.82
N HIS A 116 8.50 1.29 -2.58
CA HIS A 116 7.90 0.47 -1.53
C HIS A 116 6.39 0.25 -1.74
N SER A 117 5.69 1.13 -2.47
CA SER A 117 4.27 0.92 -2.78
C SER A 117 4.02 -0.13 -3.87
N LEU A 118 5.06 -0.64 -4.54
CA LEU A 118 4.90 -1.66 -5.59
C LEU A 118 4.40 -3.01 -5.04
N SER A 119 4.53 -3.26 -3.74
CA SER A 119 3.99 -4.46 -3.09
C SER A 119 2.55 -4.29 -2.61
N LEU A 120 1.92 -3.13 -2.83
CA LEU A 120 0.57 -2.86 -2.37
C LEU A 120 -0.44 -3.01 -3.50
N ASN A 121 -1.56 -3.64 -3.17
CA ASN A 121 -2.74 -3.66 -4.04
C ASN A 121 -3.57 -2.40 -3.80
N LEU A 122 -3.49 -1.46 -4.74
CA LEU A 122 -4.25 -0.19 -4.66
C LEU A 122 -5.72 -0.34 -5.05
N PHE A 123 -6.11 -1.51 -5.57
CA PHE A 123 -7.47 -1.80 -6.05
C PHE A 123 -8.15 -2.89 -5.21
N ALA A 124 -7.62 -3.20 -4.02
CA ALA A 124 -8.29 -4.11 -3.10
C ALA A 124 -9.63 -3.48 -2.68
N TYR A 125 -10.73 -4.10 -3.09
CA TYR A 125 -12.03 -3.83 -2.52
C TYR A 125 -12.14 -4.69 -1.25
N ASP A 126 -12.62 -4.11 -0.16
CA ASP A 126 -12.98 -4.88 1.03
C ASP A 126 -14.20 -5.74 0.67
N GLU A 127 -13.98 -7.01 0.36
CA GLU A 127 -15.05 -7.99 0.07
C GLU A 127 -15.88 -8.33 1.33
N SER A 128 -15.73 -7.61 2.44
CA SER A 128 -16.31 -7.93 3.75
C SER A 128 -17.67 -7.28 4.07
N GLU A 129 -18.35 -6.65 3.11
CA GLU A 129 -19.63 -5.95 3.38
C GLU A 129 -20.80 -6.36 2.46
N SER A 130 -20.76 -7.54 1.84
CA SER A 130 -21.86 -8.03 0.99
C SER A 130 -22.30 -9.46 1.28
N ASP A 131 -22.52 -9.79 2.55
CA ASP A 131 -23.19 -11.05 2.94
C ASP A 131 -24.23 -10.79 4.04
N SER A 132 -25.17 -9.88 3.77
CA SER A 132 -26.40 -9.76 4.58
C SER A 132 -27.52 -9.08 3.80
N SER A 133 -28.07 -9.73 2.77
CA SER A 133 -29.47 -9.50 2.40
C SER A 133 -30.06 -10.61 1.53
N THR A 134 -31.14 -11.17 2.07
CA THR A 134 -32.33 -11.73 1.41
C THR A 134 -32.22 -13.06 0.67
N THR A 135 -32.85 -14.10 1.25
CA THR A 135 -34.18 -14.58 0.80
C THR A 135 -34.94 -15.21 1.96
N ASP A 136 -35.91 -14.48 2.51
CA ASP A 136 -37.10 -15.06 3.14
C ASP A 136 -38.19 -15.13 2.05
N GLU A 137 -38.60 -16.33 1.64
CA GLU A 137 -39.95 -16.59 1.12
C GLU A 137 -40.40 -17.98 1.59
N ASP A 138 -41.44 -17.97 2.44
CA ASP A 138 -42.24 -19.12 2.84
C ASP A 138 -43.16 -19.56 1.68
N ASP A 139 -43.27 -20.88 1.42
CA ASP A 139 -44.57 -21.56 1.34
C ASP A 139 -44.44 -23.12 1.33
N PRO A 140 -45.47 -23.88 1.79
CA PRO A 140 -45.31 -25.25 2.30
C PRO A 140 -45.82 -26.41 1.40
N ALA A 141 -45.33 -27.61 1.75
CA ALA A 141 -45.89 -28.96 1.50
C ALA A 141 -45.71 -29.52 0.06
N THR A 142 -45.23 -30.73 -0.23
CA THR A 142 -45.28 -32.05 0.44
C THR A 142 -44.27 -33.03 -0.23
N SER A 143 -43.92 -34.11 0.49
CA SER A 143 -43.51 -35.44 -0.03
C SER A 143 -42.02 -35.71 -0.34
N ASN A 144 -41.36 -36.32 0.66
CA ASN A 144 -40.08 -37.07 0.71
C ASN A 144 -40.10 -38.34 -0.20
N PRO A 145 -39.03 -39.16 -0.40
CA PRO A 145 -37.74 -39.13 0.29
C PRO A 145 -36.45 -39.51 -0.51
N ASN A 146 -35.32 -39.26 0.17
CA ASN A 146 -34.12 -40.10 0.22
C ASN A 146 -32.97 -39.81 -0.76
N PHE A 147 -32.03 -38.93 -0.35
CA PHE A 147 -30.59 -39.18 -0.50
C PHE A 147 -29.86 -38.66 0.74
N ASN A 148 -29.20 -39.59 1.43
CA ASN A 148 -28.46 -39.36 2.67
C ASN A 148 -27.21 -38.48 2.40
N PRO A 149 -26.88 -37.51 3.27
CA PRO A 149 -25.76 -36.60 3.07
C PRO A 149 -24.48 -37.17 3.70
N ASN A 150 -23.33 -36.95 3.06
CA ASN A 150 -22.05 -37.05 3.76
C ASN A 150 -21.34 -35.69 3.67
N PRO A 151 -21.15 -34.97 4.78
CA PRO A 151 -20.37 -33.74 4.81
C PRO A 151 -18.91 -34.11 5.03
N ASN A 152 -18.00 -33.62 4.19
CA ASN A 152 -16.59 -33.59 4.55
C ASN A 152 -16.14 -32.12 4.68
N PRO A 153 -16.07 -31.59 5.90
CA PRO A 153 -15.42 -30.31 6.18
C PRO A 153 -13.99 -30.61 6.64
N ASN A 154 -13.00 -30.39 5.76
CA ASN A 154 -11.62 -30.26 6.22
C ASN A 154 -10.79 -29.45 5.22
N HIS A 155 -11.01 -28.14 5.23
CA HIS A 155 -9.95 -27.18 5.00
C HIS A 155 -9.64 -26.56 6.36
N ASN A 156 -8.65 -27.13 7.04
CA ASN A 156 -7.98 -26.45 8.14
C ASN A 156 -7.31 -25.19 7.56
N PRO A 157 -7.63 -23.97 8.02
CA PRO A 157 -6.83 -22.82 7.69
C PRO A 157 -5.46 -23.00 8.33
N HIS A 158 -4.42 -23.04 7.51
CA HIS A 158 -3.04 -23.09 7.95
C HIS A 158 -2.76 -21.81 8.77
N PRO A 159 -2.29 -21.91 10.03
CA PRO A 159 -1.84 -20.75 10.76
C PRO A 159 -0.46 -20.36 10.22
N ASN A 160 -0.20 -19.06 10.11
CA ASN A 160 1.07 -18.42 9.72
C ASN A 160 1.23 -18.05 8.23
N ASP A 161 0.27 -17.33 7.67
CA ASP A 161 0.59 -16.41 6.57
C ASP A 161 0.40 -14.96 7.03
N PRO A 162 1.46 -14.14 7.16
CA PRO A 162 1.35 -12.71 7.34
C PRO A 162 0.99 -12.06 6.00
N SER A 163 -0.15 -12.44 5.42
CA SER A 163 -0.75 -11.73 4.30
C SER A 163 -1.13 -10.32 4.80
N PRO A 164 -0.66 -9.24 4.15
CA PRO A 164 -0.91 -7.87 4.59
C PRO A 164 -2.36 -7.51 4.27
N ARG A 165 -3.29 -7.90 5.15
CA ARG A 165 -4.71 -7.54 5.03
C ARG A 165 -4.82 -6.01 5.08
N SER A 166 -5.31 -5.48 3.97
CA SER A 166 -5.11 -4.14 3.45
C SER A 166 -6.13 -3.13 3.97
N ASN A 167 -5.90 -2.55 5.16
CA ASN A 167 -6.63 -1.35 5.59
C ASN A 167 -5.85 -0.06 5.24
N ASP A 168 -5.46 0.09 3.97
CA ASP A 168 -4.70 1.23 3.43
C ASP A 168 -5.59 2.25 2.68
N THR A 169 -6.90 2.01 2.59
CA THR A 169 -7.88 2.91 1.95
C THR A 169 -7.89 4.31 2.57
N SER A 170 -7.74 4.41 3.90
CA SER A 170 -7.58 5.68 4.60
C SER A 170 -6.32 6.45 4.20
N ALA A 171 -5.24 5.75 3.83
CA ALA A 171 -4.00 6.38 3.37
C ALA A 171 -4.14 6.95 1.96
N LEU A 172 -4.90 6.28 1.08
CA LEU A 172 -5.20 6.78 -0.26
C LEU A 172 -5.99 8.09 -0.22
N GLN A 173 -6.91 8.25 0.74
CA GLN A 173 -7.67 9.49 0.93
C GLN A 173 -6.80 10.70 1.27
N CYS A 174 -5.63 10.50 1.88
CA CYS A 174 -4.71 11.58 2.23
C CYS A 174 -3.83 12.04 1.06
N ILE A 175 -3.80 11.32 -0.06
CA ILE A 175 -2.97 11.65 -1.22
C ILE A 175 -3.70 12.66 -2.10
N SER A 176 -3.03 13.76 -2.46
CA SER A 176 -3.57 14.69 -3.47
C SER A 176 -3.86 13.97 -4.79
N SER A 177 -4.97 14.31 -5.46
CA SER A 177 -5.38 13.64 -6.71
C SER A 177 -4.26 13.63 -7.77
N LYS A 178 -3.48 14.73 -7.86
CA LYS A 178 -2.32 14.82 -8.76
C LYS A 178 -1.26 13.74 -8.44
N SER A 179 -0.91 13.59 -7.18
CA SER A 179 0.13 12.65 -6.73
C SER A 179 -0.35 11.21 -6.83
N LEU A 180 -1.62 10.96 -6.50
CA LEU A 180 -2.27 9.66 -6.67
C LEU A 180 -2.28 9.22 -8.14
N LEU A 181 -2.70 10.10 -9.06
CA LEU A 181 -2.66 9.82 -10.50
C LEU A 181 -1.24 9.56 -11.00
N SER A 182 -0.25 10.30 -10.48
CA SER A 182 1.16 10.04 -10.80
C SER A 182 1.61 8.66 -10.34
N LEU A 183 1.19 8.23 -9.14
CA LEU A 183 1.50 6.91 -8.60
C LEU A 183 0.82 5.79 -9.41
N LEU A 184 -0.46 5.95 -9.73
CA LEU A 184 -1.20 4.99 -10.55
C LEU A 184 -0.58 4.87 -11.96
N ARG A 185 -0.13 5.98 -12.55
CA ARG A 185 0.62 5.96 -13.83
C ARG A 185 1.94 5.22 -13.71
N LEU A 186 2.67 5.37 -12.59
CA LEU A 186 3.91 4.64 -12.36
C LEU A 186 3.66 3.13 -12.31
N HIS A 187 2.66 2.69 -11.55
CA HIS A 187 2.27 1.29 -11.44
C HIS A 187 1.85 0.73 -12.80
N ARG A 188 0.98 1.45 -13.52
CA ARG A 188 0.51 1.07 -14.86
C ARG A 188 1.63 1.00 -15.89
N SER A 189 2.55 1.97 -15.88
CA SER A 189 3.68 2.02 -16.81
C SER A 189 4.57 0.78 -16.71
N ARG A 190 4.80 0.25 -15.49
CA ARG A 190 5.55 -1.00 -15.29
C ARG A 190 4.88 -2.19 -15.96
N ARG A 191 3.56 -2.33 -15.78
CA ARG A 191 2.78 -3.38 -16.45
C ARG A 191 2.82 -3.21 -17.97
N ASP A 192 2.67 -1.98 -18.48
CA ASP A 192 2.64 -1.71 -19.91
C ASP A 192 4.01 -2.01 -20.58
N LEU A 193 5.13 -1.81 -19.88
CA LEU A 193 6.45 -2.26 -20.33
C LEU A 193 6.54 -3.79 -20.41
N LEU A 194 6.08 -4.52 -19.39
CA LEU A 194 6.04 -5.98 -19.43
C LEU A 194 5.14 -6.48 -20.56
N LYS A 195 3.98 -5.84 -20.75
CA LYS A 195 3.05 -6.15 -21.84
C LYS A 195 3.73 -5.98 -23.20
N THR A 196 4.45 -4.88 -23.41
CA THR A 196 5.19 -4.66 -24.66
C THR A 196 6.19 -5.79 -24.93
N HIS A 197 6.90 -6.26 -23.91
CA HIS A 197 7.81 -7.40 -24.04
C HIS A 197 7.10 -8.73 -24.32
N LEU A 198 5.97 -9.01 -23.67
CA LEU A 198 5.21 -10.24 -23.88
C LEU A 198 4.48 -10.27 -25.23
N ASP A 199 4.13 -9.10 -25.77
CA ASP A 199 3.49 -8.94 -27.08
C ASP A 199 4.51 -8.85 -28.23
N ASP A 200 5.82 -8.85 -27.94
CA ASP A 200 6.87 -8.79 -28.98
C ASP A 200 6.89 -10.10 -29.81
N PRO A 201 6.62 -10.03 -31.13
CA PRO A 201 6.60 -11.20 -32.01
C PRO A 201 8.00 -11.78 -32.25
N HIS A 202 9.08 -11.04 -31.98
CA HIS A 202 10.43 -11.56 -32.10
C HIS A 202 10.84 -12.39 -30.87
N ILE A 203 10.24 -12.12 -29.72
CA ILE A 203 10.47 -12.88 -28.48
C ILE A 203 9.52 -14.09 -28.43
N PHE A 204 8.23 -13.89 -28.68
CA PHE A 204 7.20 -14.93 -28.61
C PHE A 204 6.47 -15.10 -29.95
N SER A 205 7.21 -15.51 -30.99
CA SER A 205 6.72 -15.61 -32.37
C SER A 205 5.49 -16.51 -32.55
N GLN A 206 5.49 -17.69 -31.94
CA GLN A 206 4.37 -18.63 -32.05
C GLN A 206 3.18 -18.15 -31.22
N GLY A 207 3.40 -17.76 -29.97
CA GLY A 207 2.33 -17.33 -29.06
C GLY A 207 1.60 -16.06 -29.52
N ASN A 208 2.31 -15.14 -30.19
CA ASN A 208 1.72 -13.87 -30.67
C ASN A 208 1.23 -13.92 -32.13
N SER A 209 1.35 -15.06 -32.82
CA SER A 209 0.82 -15.21 -34.17
C SER A 209 -0.65 -15.59 -34.16
N GLU A 210 -1.45 -15.00 -35.05
CA GLU A 210 -2.86 -15.37 -35.23
C GLU A 210 -3.04 -16.70 -35.98
N SER A 211 -2.01 -17.14 -36.71
CA SER A 211 -2.09 -18.27 -37.65
C SER A 211 -0.81 -19.11 -37.73
N SER A 212 -0.11 -19.29 -36.61
CA SER A 212 1.03 -20.20 -36.55
C SER A 212 0.59 -21.66 -36.77
N ARG A 213 1.33 -22.38 -37.60
CA ARG A 213 1.16 -23.82 -37.84
C ARG A 213 2.32 -24.57 -37.23
N CYS A 214 2.05 -25.73 -36.64
CA CYS A 214 3.11 -26.55 -36.08
C CYS A 214 4.00 -27.09 -37.20
N THR A 215 5.32 -26.99 -37.04
CA THR A 215 6.29 -27.47 -38.04
C THR A 215 6.29 -28.99 -38.18
N ALA A 216 5.85 -29.72 -37.15
CA ALA A 216 5.81 -31.18 -37.15
C ALA A 216 4.51 -31.76 -37.73
N CYS A 217 3.34 -31.30 -37.25
CA CYS A 217 2.04 -31.87 -37.62
C CYS A 217 1.22 -31.01 -38.60
N THR A 218 1.67 -29.79 -38.93
CA THR A 218 1.00 -28.80 -39.82
C THR A 218 -0.36 -28.25 -39.36
N SER A 219 -0.86 -28.75 -38.22
CA SER A 219 -2.05 -28.26 -37.53
C SER A 219 -1.89 -26.80 -37.12
N GLN A 220 -3.01 -26.08 -37.08
CA GLN A 220 -3.05 -24.72 -36.53
C GLN A 220 -2.81 -24.78 -35.02
N ILE A 221 -1.91 -23.92 -34.53
CA ILE A 221 -1.61 -23.83 -33.10
C ILE A 221 -2.69 -22.96 -32.44
N ASP A 222 -3.31 -23.47 -31.38
CA ASP A 222 -4.21 -22.66 -30.56
C ASP A 222 -3.42 -21.87 -29.51
N ASN A 223 -3.36 -20.55 -29.68
CA ASN A 223 -2.71 -19.62 -28.77
C ASN A 223 -3.64 -19.10 -27.65
N SER A 224 -4.81 -19.74 -27.42
CA SER A 224 -5.72 -19.39 -26.32
C SER A 224 -5.04 -19.45 -24.95
N ALA A 225 -4.33 -20.53 -24.64
CA ALA A 225 -3.65 -20.71 -23.35
C ALA A 225 -2.58 -19.63 -23.08
N TRP A 226 -1.82 -19.22 -24.11
CA TRP A 226 -0.87 -18.12 -23.99
C TRP A 226 -1.56 -16.78 -23.70
N ARG A 227 -2.69 -16.50 -24.36
CA ARG A 227 -3.47 -15.28 -24.11
C ARG A 227 -4.07 -15.25 -22.71
N GLU A 228 -4.57 -16.39 -22.22
CA GLU A 228 -5.06 -16.56 -20.84
C GLU A 228 -3.92 -16.29 -19.84
N LEU A 229 -2.74 -16.87 -20.05
CA LEU A 229 -1.59 -16.65 -19.18
C LEU A 229 -1.15 -15.18 -19.16
N LYS A 230 -1.05 -14.52 -20.33
CA LYS A 230 -0.75 -13.07 -20.39
C LYS A 230 -1.76 -12.24 -19.62
N ALA A 231 -3.06 -12.53 -19.78
CA ALA A 231 -4.11 -11.83 -19.04
C ALA A 231 -3.96 -12.00 -17.52
N ARG A 232 -3.65 -13.23 -17.06
CA ARG A 232 -3.41 -13.52 -15.63
C ARG A 232 -2.18 -12.79 -15.09
N ILE A 233 -1.09 -12.73 -15.87
CA ILE A 233 0.12 -11.96 -15.52
C ILE A 233 -0.19 -10.47 -15.40
N PHE A 234 -0.96 -9.89 -16.33
CA PHE A 234 -1.32 -8.47 -16.28
C PHE A 234 -2.21 -8.15 -15.09
N HIS A 235 -3.16 -9.03 -14.78
CA HIS A 235 -4.00 -8.93 -13.57
C HIS A 235 -3.15 -8.98 -12.30
N GLU A 236 -2.15 -9.86 -12.25
CA GLU A 236 -1.25 -9.93 -11.10
C GLU A 236 -0.39 -8.68 -10.96
N MET A 237 0.12 -8.12 -12.06
CA MET A 237 0.83 -6.84 -12.06
C MET A 237 -0.03 -5.66 -11.61
N ASP A 238 -1.33 -5.67 -11.88
CA ASP A 238 -2.25 -4.63 -11.41
C ASP A 238 -2.49 -4.72 -9.90
N LYS A 239 -2.45 -5.93 -9.32
CA LYS A 239 -2.51 -6.16 -7.87
C LYS A 239 -1.19 -5.92 -7.16
N CYS A 240 -0.09 -6.39 -7.73
CA CYS A 240 1.25 -6.29 -7.17
C CYS A 240 2.24 -5.88 -8.29
N PRO A 241 2.40 -4.57 -8.54
CA PRO A 241 3.32 -4.06 -9.57
C PRO A 241 4.80 -4.42 -9.36
N LYS A 242 5.15 -4.96 -8.20
CA LYS A 242 6.48 -5.52 -7.91
C LYS A 242 6.70 -6.82 -8.70
N GLY A 243 5.64 -7.57 -8.99
CA GLY A 243 5.68 -8.81 -9.76
C GLY A 243 6.27 -9.98 -9.00
N ASP A 244 6.18 -10.00 -7.66
CA ASP A 244 6.78 -11.03 -6.81
C ASP A 244 6.30 -12.45 -7.14
N PHE A 245 5.06 -12.57 -7.64
CA PHE A 245 4.45 -13.85 -8.02
C PHE A 245 4.73 -14.26 -9.48
N ILE A 246 5.34 -13.40 -10.29
CA ILE A 246 5.58 -13.70 -11.71
C ILE A 246 6.93 -14.42 -11.83
N GLY A 247 6.88 -15.68 -12.27
CA GLY A 247 8.04 -16.56 -12.36
C GLY A 247 8.44 -17.18 -11.01
N SER A 248 7.60 -17.05 -9.99
CA SER A 248 7.74 -17.75 -8.71
C SER A 248 7.09 -19.15 -8.78
N TRP A 249 7.22 -19.93 -7.71
CA TRP A 249 6.62 -21.26 -7.61
C TRP A 249 5.10 -21.20 -7.62
N GLU A 250 4.52 -20.13 -7.07
CA GLU A 250 3.08 -19.88 -7.06
C GLU A 250 2.52 -19.70 -8.48
N MET A 251 3.32 -19.19 -9.43
CA MET A 251 2.92 -19.11 -10.84
C MET A 251 2.72 -20.51 -11.44
N GLU A 252 3.45 -21.52 -10.98
CA GLU A 252 3.33 -22.90 -11.44
C GLU A 252 1.98 -23.54 -11.08
N GLU A 253 1.35 -23.04 -10.03
CA GLU A 253 0.04 -23.48 -9.57
C GLU A 253 -1.12 -22.78 -10.30
N TRP A 254 -0.84 -21.76 -11.12
CA TRP A 254 -1.88 -21.06 -11.88
C TRP A 254 -2.43 -21.97 -12.97
N LYS A 255 -3.76 -22.07 -13.05
CA LYS A 255 -4.46 -22.88 -14.06
C LYS A 255 -4.08 -22.47 -15.48
N GLU A 256 -3.94 -21.17 -15.71
CA GLU A 256 -3.54 -20.59 -17.00
C GLU A 256 -2.11 -20.96 -17.38
N ALA A 257 -1.21 -21.04 -16.39
CA ALA A 257 0.17 -21.38 -16.60
C ALA A 257 0.33 -22.88 -16.89
N ALA A 258 -0.31 -23.74 -16.08
CA ALA A 258 -0.40 -25.18 -16.32
C ALA A 258 -0.93 -25.49 -17.72
N ARG A 259 -2.05 -24.87 -18.12
CA ARG A 259 -2.61 -25.00 -19.48
C ARG A 259 -1.64 -24.57 -20.57
N CYS A 260 -0.90 -23.49 -20.35
CA CYS A 260 0.07 -22.99 -21.32
C CYS A 260 1.25 -23.95 -21.47
N TRP A 261 1.79 -24.52 -20.38
CA TRP A 261 2.90 -25.47 -20.45
C TRP A 261 2.51 -26.83 -20.98
N GLU A 262 1.29 -27.29 -20.68
CA GLU A 262 0.75 -28.54 -21.19
C GLU A 262 0.25 -28.45 -22.63
N SER A 263 0.20 -27.24 -23.21
CA SER A 263 -0.22 -27.04 -24.59
C SER A 263 0.68 -27.81 -25.56
N ARG A 264 0.06 -28.58 -26.45
CA ARG A 264 0.73 -29.37 -27.47
C ARG A 264 0.17 -29.01 -28.84
N CYS A 265 1.03 -29.12 -29.84
CA CYS A 265 0.60 -29.42 -31.19
C CYS A 265 0.52 -30.95 -31.37
#